data_AF-A0A7X8IXS8-F1
#
_entry.id   AF-A0A7X8IXS8-F1
#
_cell.length_a   1.000
_cell.length_b   1.000
_cell.length_c   1.000
_cell.angle_alpha   90.00
_cell.angle_beta   90.00
_cell.angle_gamma   90.00
#
_symmetry.space_group_name_H-M   'P 1'
#
loop_
_entity.id
_entity.type
_entity.pdbx_description
1 polymer ?
#
loop_
_entity_poly.entity_id
_entity_poly.type
_entity_poly.pdbx_seq_one_letter_code
_entity_poly.pdbx_strand_id
1 'polypeptide(L)' 'MKGTEKLVYGLLILVLLMVNPPILGLVNAYAKTTPFTLGYPTLWMWLQLWYFIGIVVFLIGAIRLKSWQKEYPEVNKK' A
#
# COMPACT_ATOMS: atom_id res chain seq x y z
N MET A 1 -19.47 -3.19 3.81
CA MET A 1 -18.33 -3.05 2.89
C MET A 1 -18.50 -4.01 1.72
N LYS A 2 -18.52 -3.47 0.50
CA LYS A 2 -18.44 -4.25 -0.74
C LYS A 2 -17.10 -4.98 -0.80
N GLY A 3 -17.01 -6.10 -1.52
CA GLY A 3 -15.79 -6.93 -1.59
C GLY A 3 -14.54 -6.15 -1.99
N THR A 4 -14.66 -5.22 -2.94
CA THR A 4 -13.56 -4.35 -3.39
C THR A 4 -13.07 -3.38 -2.30
N GLU A 5 -13.96 -2.86 -1.46
CA GLU A 5 -13.59 -1.93 -0.37
C GLU A 5 -12.77 -2.65 0.70
N LYS A 6 -13.18 -3.87 1.07
CA LYS A 6 -12.41 -4.72 2.01
C LYS A 6 -11.01 -5.00 1.49
N LEU A 7 -10.88 -5.27 0.18
CA LEU A 7 -9.57 -5.52 -0.45
C LEU A 7 -8.69 -4.28 -0.45
N VAL A 8 -9.21 -3.11 -0.83
CA VAL A 8 -8.45 -1.85 -0.82
C VAL A 8 -7.96 -1.54 0.60
N TYR A 9 -8.85 -1.57 1.60
CA TYR A 9 -8.45 -1.30 2.98
C TYR A 9 -7.47 -2.34 3.54
N GLY A 10 -7.71 -3.62 3.26
CA GLY A 10 -6.80 -4.70 3.68
C GLY A 10 -5.40 -4.54 3.07
N LEU A 11 -5.32 -4.19 1.79
CA LEU A 11 -4.05 -3.94 1.11
C LEU A 11 -3.34 -2.69 1.64
N LEU A 12 -4.07 -1.60 1.94
CA LEU A 12 -3.47 -0.42 2.56
C LEU A 12 -2.90 -0.73 3.95
N ILE A 13 -3.64 -1.48 4.78
CA ILE A 13 -3.15 -1.93 6.09
C ILE A 13 -1.90 -2.81 5.91
N LEU A 14 -1.91 -3.73 4.95
CA LEU A 14 -0.76 -4.57 4.66
C LEU A 14 0.46 -3.75 4.25
N VAL A 15 0.30 -2.75 3.38
CA VAL A 15 1.38 -1.82 3.00
C VAL A 15 1.94 -1.12 4.23
N LEU A 16 1.09 -0.58 5.11
CA LEU A 16 1.51 0.09 6.34
C LEU A 16 2.31 -0.83 7.26
N LEU A 17 1.91 -2.10 7.39
CA LEU A 17 2.65 -3.09 8.16
C LEU A 17 4.02 -3.35 7.52
N MET A 18 4.10 -3.49 6.20
CA MET A 18 5.34 -3.87 5.50
C MET A 18 6.39 -2.76 5.45
N VAL A 19 5.98 -1.50 5.62
CA VAL A 19 6.88 -0.35 5.78
C VAL A 19 7.12 0.05 7.24
N ASN A 20 6.54 -0.67 8.20
CA ASN A 20 6.66 -0.38 9.63
C ASN A 20 8.09 -0.68 10.13
N PRO A 21 8.74 0.20 10.92
CA PRO A 21 10.14 0.02 11.35
C PRO A 21 10.50 -1.34 11.97
N PRO A 22 9.66 -1.98 12.82
CA PRO A 22 9.92 -3.32 13.32
C PRO A 22 10.02 -4.38 12.21
N ILE A 23 9.13 -4.32 11.21
CA ILE A 23 9.13 -5.24 10.07
C ILE A 23 10.34 -4.97 9.18
N LEU A 24 10.66 -3.69 8.92
CA LEU A 24 11.86 -3.31 8.17
C LEU A 24 13.15 -3.85 8.82
N GLY A 25 13.21 -3.86 10.15
CA GLY A 25 14.33 -4.47 10.89
C GLY A 25 14.50 -5.96 10.59
N LEU A 26 13.39 -6.72 10.60
CA LEU A 26 13.37 -8.14 10.28
C LEU A 26 13.76 -8.40 8.83
N VAL A 27 13.18 -7.65 7.90
CA VAL A 27 13.47 -7.76 6.46
C VAL A 27 14.94 -7.42 6.18
N ASN A 28 15.49 -6.38 6.82
CA ASN A 28 16.90 -6.03 6.68
C ASN A 28 17.83 -7.12 7.23
N ALA A 29 17.50 -7.69 8.39
CA ALA A 29 18.28 -8.78 8.99
C ALA A 29 18.28 -10.03 8.08
N TYR A 30 17.11 -10.39 7.53
CA TYR A 30 16.98 -11.48 6.56
C TYR A 30 17.77 -11.19 5.27
N ALA A 31 17.69 -9.97 4.77
CA ALA A 31 18.30 -9.62 3.50
C ALA A 31 19.84 -9.51 3.56
N LYS A 32 20.42 -9.39 4.76
CA LYS A 32 21.88 -9.52 4.98
C LYS A 32 22.37 -10.95 4.76
N THR A 33 21.55 -11.95 5.05
CA THR A 33 21.91 -13.37 4.88
C THR A 33 21.44 -13.92 3.53
N THR A 34 20.36 -13.36 2.99
CA THR A 34 19.77 -13.78 1.72
C THR A 34 19.48 -12.54 0.85
N PRO A 35 20.45 -12.07 0.06
CA PRO A 35 20.25 -10.89 -0.77
C PRO A 35 19.14 -11.14 -1.81
N PHE A 36 18.08 -10.34 -1.82
CA PHE A 36 17.00 -10.43 -2.81
C PHE A 36 17.47 -10.12 -4.24
N THR A 37 18.56 -9.38 -4.39
CA THR A 37 19.15 -9.01 -5.68
C THR A 37 20.67 -9.08 -5.61
N LEU A 38 21.30 -9.43 -6.73
CA LEU A 38 22.75 -9.65 -6.91
C LEU A 38 23.56 -8.35 -6.68
N GLY A 39 23.60 -7.86 -5.44
CA GLY A 39 24.38 -6.69 -5.00
C GLY A 39 23.60 -5.38 -4.84
N TYR A 40 22.29 -5.35 -5.12
CA TYR A 40 21.48 -4.14 -4.92
C TYR A 40 21.00 -4.02 -3.46
N PRO A 41 20.86 -2.80 -2.90
CA PRO A 41 20.34 -2.61 -1.55
C PRO A 41 18.93 -3.17 -1.43
N THR A 42 18.82 -4.31 -0.76
CA THR A 42 17.61 -5.13 -0.65
C THR A 42 16.49 -4.43 0.09
N LEU A 43 16.81 -3.73 1.17
CA LEU A 43 15.85 -2.92 1.91
C LEU A 43 15.32 -1.75 1.09
N TRP A 44 16.16 -1.14 0.25
CA TRP A 44 15.72 -0.07 -0.66
C TRP A 44 14.69 -0.61 -1.66
N MET A 45 14.97 -1.76 -2.28
CA MET A 45 14.05 -2.37 -3.24
C MET A 45 12.73 -2.79 -2.58
N TRP A 46 12.78 -3.29 -1.34
CA TRP A 46 11.59 -3.59 -0.54
C TRP A 46 10.70 -2.37 -0.36
N LEU A 47 11.28 -1.24 0.04
CA LEU A 47 10.54 0.02 0.23
C LEU A 47 9.93 0.50 -1.09
N GLN A 48 10.69 0.48 -2.19
CA GLN A 48 10.17 0.89 -3.51
C GLN A 48 8.96 0.04 -3.93
N LEU A 49 9.03 -1.28 -3.74
CA LEU A 49 7.94 -2.19 -4.05
C LEU A 49 6.67 -1.84 -3.25
N TRP A 50 6.78 -1.72 -1.93
CA TRP A 50 5.61 -1.48 -1.08
C TRP A 50 5.03 -0.08 -1.23
N TYR A 51 5.86 0.94 -1.46
CA TYR A 51 5.36 2.28 -1.79
C TYR A 51 4.65 2.30 -3.15
N PHE A 52 5.20 1.64 -4.17
CA PHE A 52 4.53 1.53 -5.46
C PHE A 52 3.17 0.84 -5.35
N ILE A 53 3.10 -0.31 -4.65
CA ILE A 53 1.84 -1.00 -4.38
C ILE A 53 0.87 -0.09 -3.62
N GLY A 54 1.34 0.60 -2.59
CA GLY A 54 0.55 1.54 -1.80
C GLY A 54 -0.08 2.65 -2.65
N ILE A 55 0.71 3.28 -3.53
CA ILE A 55 0.23 4.31 -4.45
C ILE A 55 -0.85 3.76 -5.38
N VAL A 56 -0.61 2.60 -6.02
CA VAL A 56 -1.57 1.98 -6.94
C VAL A 56 -2.89 1.64 -6.22
N VAL A 57 -2.81 1.02 -5.04
CA VAL A 57 -3.98 0.65 -4.25
C VAL A 57 -4.73 1.89 -3.79
N PHE A 58 -4.01 2.94 -3.36
CA PHE A 58 -4.62 4.21 -2.98
C PHE A 58 -5.37 4.86 -4.14
N LEU A 59 -4.78 4.90 -5.34
CA LEU A 59 -5.44 5.43 -6.55
C LEU A 59 -6.69 4.62 -6.91
N ILE A 60 -6.63 3.29 -6.86
CA ILE A 60 -7.81 2.43 -7.09
C ILE A 60 -8.89 2.72 -6.05
N GLY A 61 -8.50 2.88 -4.78
CA GLY A 61 -9.38 3.27 -3.69
C GLY A 61 -10.06 4.60 -3.98
N ALA A 62 -9.28 5.63 -4.31
CA ALA A 62 -9.76 6.98 -4.60
C ALA A 62 -10.80 7.01 -5.73
N ILE A 63 -10.60 6.20 -6.77
CA ILE A 63 -11.52 6.15 -7.93
C ILE A 63 -12.79 5.35 -7.61
N ARG A 64 -12.70 4.27 -6.81
CA ARG A 64 -13.79 3.29 -6.65
C ARG A 64 -14.54 3.35 -5.31
N LEU A 65 -14.02 4.01 -4.29
CA LEU A 65 -14.67 4.10 -2.99
C LEU A 65 -15.88 5.04 -3.03
N LYS A 66 -17.08 4.45 -2.97
CA LYS A 66 -18.34 5.22 -2.93
C LYS A 66 -18.48 6.08 -1.68
N SER A 67 -17.76 5.78 -0.60
CA SER A 67 -17.76 6.60 0.62
C SER A 67 -17.31 8.03 0.35
N TRP A 68 -16.34 8.24 -0.55
CA TRP A 68 -15.87 9.57 -0.94
C TRP A 68 -16.98 10.33 -1.68
N GLN A 69 -17.73 9.66 -2.55
CA GLN A 69 -18.84 10.28 -3.28
C GLN A 69 -20.07 10.59 -2.40
N LYS A 70 -20.17 9.98 -1.21
CA LYS A 70 -21.28 10.25 -0.29
C LYS A 70 -21.12 11.58 0.46
N GLU A 71 -19.88 12.04 0.63
CA GLU A 71 -19.56 13.30 1.32
C GLU A 71 -19.60 14.53 0.40
N TYR A 72 -19.60 14.34 -0.92
CA TYR A 72 -19.87 15.40 -1.89
C TYR A 72 -21.32 15.30 -2.38
N PRO A 73 -22.30 15.93 -1.71
CA PRO A 73 -23.62 16.06 -2.32
C PRO A 73 -23.45 16.71 -3.69
N GLU A 74 -24.10 16.18 -4.73
CA GLU A 74 -24.09 16.79 -6.06
C GLU A 74 -24.60 18.23 -5.93
N VAL A 75 -23.69 19.20 -5.82
CA VAL A 75 -24.03 20.62 -5.87
C VAL A 75 -24.45 20.89 -7.31
N ASN A 76 -25.76 20.99 -7.50
CA ASN A 76 -26.46 21.39 -8.71
C ASN A 76 -26.31 20.47 -9.94
N LYS A 77 -27.28 19.57 -10.09
CA LYS A 77 -27.91 19.41 -11.40
C LYS A 77 -29.29 20.08 -11.33
N LYS A 78 -29.34 21.30 -11.86
CA LYS A 78 -30.60 21.93 -12.30
C LYS A 78 -31.10 21.20 -13.54
#